data_AF-A0A7C4QR48-F1
#
_entry.id   AF-A0A7C4QR48-F1
#
_cell.length_a   1.000
_cell.length_b   1.000
_cell.length_c   1.000
_cell.angle_alpha   90.00
_cell.angle_beta   90.00
_cell.angle_gamma   90.00
#
_symmetry.space_group_name_H-M   'P 1'
#
loop_
_entity.id
_entity.type
_entity.pdbx_description
1 polymer ?
#
loop_
_entity_poly.entity_id
_entity_poly.type
_entity_poly.pdbx_seq_one_letter_code
_entity_poly.pdbx_strand_id
1 'polypeptide(L)'
;MNYLKDLWNDQGGAVLSAEVVLVGTVAVLGGVVGLNMAATAVNDELKEFAYAIRSLDQSYGYLGHQSCRAWAAGSYYRQPDVQQSLQELCGQGTPDFVMIQREVDAQRAALSTGDVPDTTETPPPNELPTPAQ
;
A
#
# COMPACT_ATOMS: atom_id res chain seq x y z
N MET A 1 59.50 -32.33 20.15
CA MET A 1 58.38 -31.48 20.60
C MET A 1 58.41 -30.20 19.78
N ASN A 2 57.83 -30.20 18.57
CA ASN A 2 57.85 -29.05 17.66
C ASN A 2 56.45 -28.51 17.34
N TYR A 3 55.43 -28.94 18.08
CA TYR A 3 54.04 -28.53 17.86
C TYR A 3 53.83 -27.01 17.82
N LEU A 4 54.61 -26.25 18.60
CA LEU A 4 54.57 -24.78 18.57
C LEU A 4 55.19 -24.18 17.30
N LYS A 5 56.17 -24.84 16.68
CA LYS A 5 56.74 -24.41 15.38
C LYS A 5 55.81 -24.78 14.22
N ASP A 6 55.17 -25.95 14.29
CA ASP A 6 54.21 -26.38 13.28
C ASP A 6 52.97 -25.47 13.29
N LEU A 7 52.50 -25.05 14.48
CA LEU A 7 51.40 -24.07 14.60
C LEU A 7 51.79 -22.67 14.09
N TRP A 8 53.04 -22.26 14.27
CA TRP A 8 53.54 -20.95 13.81
C TRP A 8 53.80 -20.91 12.30
N ASN A 9 54.09 -22.06 11.68
CA ASN A 9 54.24 -22.21 10.24
C ASN A 9 52.92 -22.58 9.53
N ASP A 10 51.83 -22.81 10.27
CA ASP A 10 50.50 -23.06 9.72
C ASP A 10 49.86 -21.75 9.26
N GLN A 11 50.33 -21.27 8.10
CA GLN A 11 49.76 -20.12 7.40
C GLN A 11 48.44 -20.48 6.67
N GLY A 12 48.13 -21.77 6.54
CA GLY A 12 46.97 -22.27 5.81
C GLY A 12 45.66 -22.09 6.59
N GLY A 13 45.68 -22.29 7.91
CA GLY A 13 44.46 -22.23 8.74
C GLY A 13 43.91 -20.82 9.00
N ALA A 14 44.79 -19.82 9.19
CA ALA A 14 44.37 -18.45 9.50
C ALA A 14 43.88 -17.65 8.27
N VAL A 15 44.50 -17.89 7.11
CA VAL A 15 44.16 -17.22 5.83
C VAL A 15 42.85 -17.75 5.25
N LEU A 16 42.62 -19.07 5.32
CA LEU A 16 41.40 -19.71 4.83
C LEU A 16 40.14 -19.28 5.62
N SER A 17 40.29 -18.99 6.92
CA SER A 17 39.18 -18.52 7.77
C SER A 17 38.80 -17.07 7.46
N ALA A 18 39.78 -16.18 7.33
CA ALA A 18 39.52 -14.76 7.04
C ALA A 18 38.89 -14.56 5.66
N GLU A 19 39.31 -15.31 4.65
CA GLU A 19 38.78 -15.22 3.29
C GLU A 19 37.33 -15.71 3.19
N VAL A 20 37.00 -16.83 3.86
CA VAL A 20 35.62 -17.36 3.91
C VAL A 20 34.69 -16.41 4.67
N VAL A 21 35.16 -15.77 5.74
CA VAL A 21 34.37 -14.76 6.46
C VAL A 21 34.13 -13.52 5.59
N LEU A 22 35.13 -13.08 4.81
CA LEU A 22 34.98 -11.94 3.91
C LEU A 22 33.98 -12.24 2.78
N VAL A 23 34.10 -13.40 2.11
CA VAL A 23 33.12 -13.82 1.08
C VAL A 23 31.73 -14.03 1.68
N GLY A 24 31.65 -14.61 2.88
CA GLY A 24 30.39 -14.83 3.60
C GLY A 24 29.66 -13.53 3.94
N THR A 25 30.38 -12.52 4.41
CA THR A 25 29.77 -11.21 4.72
C THR A 25 29.29 -10.50 3.46
N VAL A 26 30.07 -10.52 2.36
CA VAL A 26 29.63 -9.99 1.06
C VAL A 26 28.42 -10.74 0.52
N ALA A 27 28.38 -12.07 0.66
CA ALA A 27 27.25 -12.88 0.23
C ALA A 27 25.97 -12.56 1.03
N VAL A 28 26.07 -12.38 2.35
CA VAL A 28 24.91 -12.00 3.19
C VAL A 28 24.43 -10.60 2.82
N LEU A 29 25.32 -9.62 2.68
CA LEU A 29 24.96 -8.25 2.28
C LEU A 29 24.31 -8.22 0.90
N GLY A 30 24.89 -8.95 -0.06
CA GLY A 30 24.34 -9.10 -1.41
C GLY A 30 22.96 -9.77 -1.40
N GLY A 31 22.78 -10.81 -0.59
CA GLY A 31 21.50 -11.49 -0.43
C GLY A 31 20.42 -10.60 0.18
N VAL A 32 20.75 -9.83 1.22
CA VAL A 32 19.80 -8.91 1.86
C VAL A 32 19.38 -7.82 0.89
N VAL A 33 20.33 -7.14 0.22
CA VAL A 33 19.98 -6.08 -0.74
C VAL A 33 19.24 -6.65 -1.93
N GLY A 34 19.69 -7.79 -2.49
CA GLY A 34 19.06 -8.43 -3.63
C GLY A 34 17.62 -8.86 -3.34
N LEU A 35 17.38 -9.46 -2.18
CA LEU A 35 16.04 -9.88 -1.77
C LEU A 35 15.12 -8.69 -1.50
N ASN A 36 15.63 -7.62 -0.88
CA ASN A 36 14.86 -6.39 -0.68
C ASN A 36 14.47 -5.76 -2.01
N MET A 37 15.40 -5.65 -2.96
CA MET A 37 15.11 -5.11 -4.29
C MET A 37 14.10 -5.96 -5.05
N ALA A 38 14.21 -7.30 -4.98
CA ALA A 38 13.24 -8.19 -5.58
C ALA A 38 11.84 -8.03 -4.96
N ALA A 39 11.76 -7.92 -3.63
CA ALA A 39 10.50 -7.69 -2.94
C ALA A 39 9.86 -6.36 -3.34
N THR A 40 10.63 -5.27 -3.38
CA THR A 40 10.13 -3.96 -3.81
C THR A 40 9.66 -4.01 -5.27
N ALA A 41 10.46 -4.56 -6.17
CA ALA A 41 10.11 -4.64 -7.58
C ALA A 41 8.81 -5.45 -7.81
N VAL A 42 8.65 -6.60 -7.14
CA VAL A 42 7.41 -7.38 -7.25
C VAL A 42 6.21 -6.61 -6.70
N ASN A 43 6.34 -5.91 -5.57
CA ASN A 43 5.25 -5.11 -5.03
C ASN A 43 4.88 -3.94 -5.94
N ASP A 44 5.85 -3.28 -6.55
CA ASP A 44 5.61 -2.18 -7.48
C ASP A 44 4.88 -2.65 -8.74
N GLU A 45 5.26 -3.81 -9.30
CA GLU A 45 4.55 -4.41 -10.45
C GLU A 45 3.13 -4.86 -10.09
N LEU A 46 2.93 -5.42 -8.89
CA LEU A 46 1.58 -5.79 -8.41
C LEU A 46 0.70 -4.56 -8.16
N LYS A 47 1.29 -3.46 -7.71
CA LYS A 47 0.60 -2.18 -7.55
C LYS A 47 0.18 -1.62 -8.91
N GLU A 48 1.06 -1.63 -9.89
CA GLU A 48 0.72 -1.20 -11.26
C GLU A 48 -0.33 -2.11 -11.89
N PHE A 49 -0.22 -3.43 -11.68
CA PHE A 49 -1.26 -4.38 -12.10
C PHE A 49 -2.62 -4.06 -11.46
N ALA A 50 -2.66 -3.75 -10.16
CA ALA A 50 -3.89 -3.35 -9.49
C ALA A 50 -4.48 -2.05 -10.07
N TYR A 51 -3.63 -1.09 -10.43
CA TYR A 51 -4.07 0.14 -11.11
C TYR A 51 -4.63 -0.13 -12.50
N ALA A 52 -4.01 -1.02 -13.26
CA ALA A 52 -4.50 -1.44 -14.58
C ALA A 52 -5.87 -2.15 -14.49
N ILE A 53 -6.12 -2.94 -13.45
CA ILE A 53 -7.45 -3.54 -13.23
C ILE A 53 -8.48 -2.48 -12.82
N ARG A 54 -8.09 -1.53 -11.97
CA ARG A 54 -8.97 -0.43 -11.51
C ARG A 54 -9.34 0.54 -12.63
N SER A 55 -8.48 0.70 -13.64
CA SER A 55 -8.70 1.58 -14.78
C SER A 55 -9.70 1.03 -15.80
N LEU A 56 -10.10 -0.23 -15.67
CA LEU A 56 -11.21 -0.79 -16.42
C LEU A 56 -12.51 -0.08 -16.03
N ASP A 57 -13.37 0.14 -17.03
CA ASP A 57 -14.71 0.68 -16.80
C ASP A 57 -15.64 -0.42 -16.27
N GLN A 58 -15.99 -0.33 -14.98
CA GLN A 58 -16.95 -1.23 -14.30
C GLN A 58 -18.35 -0.62 -14.25
N SER A 59 -18.63 0.40 -15.07
CA SER A 59 -19.97 0.97 -15.20
C SER A 59 -20.91 -0.03 -15.87
N TYR A 60 -22.16 -0.10 -15.39
CA TYR A 60 -23.21 -0.88 -16.04
C TYR A 60 -24.52 -0.10 -16.03
N GLY A 61 -25.40 -0.42 -16.97
CA GLY A 61 -26.75 0.13 -16.99
C GLY A 61 -27.68 -0.71 -17.83
N TYR A 62 -28.86 -0.99 -17.30
CA TYR A 62 -29.96 -1.59 -18.05
C TYR A 62 -31.28 -0.90 -17.73
N LEU A 63 -32.15 -0.84 -18.74
CA LEU A 63 -33.43 -0.15 -18.64
C LEU A 63 -34.46 -1.01 -17.92
N GLY A 64 -35.41 -0.35 -17.26
CA GLY A 64 -36.58 -1.01 -16.70
C GLY A 64 -37.48 -1.54 -17.81
N HIS A 65 -38.16 -2.65 -17.54
CA HIS A 65 -39.08 -3.27 -18.49
C HIS A 65 -40.50 -3.23 -17.94
N GLN A 66 -41.45 -2.85 -18.80
CA GLN A 66 -42.87 -2.85 -18.48
C GLN A 66 -43.60 -3.82 -19.42
N SER A 67 -44.48 -4.65 -18.87
CA SER A 67 -45.39 -5.50 -19.65
C SER A 67 -46.75 -5.57 -18.98
N CYS A 68 -47.80 -5.18 -19.71
CA CYS A 68 -49.17 -5.07 -19.20
C CYS A 68 -49.23 -4.25 -17.89
N ARG A 69 -49.63 -4.87 -16.78
CA ARG A 69 -49.71 -4.26 -15.44
C ARG A 69 -48.48 -4.54 -14.56
N ALA A 70 -47.47 -5.21 -15.09
CA ALA A 70 -46.23 -5.49 -14.39
C ALA A 70 -45.14 -4.50 -14.82
N TRP A 71 -44.32 -4.09 -13.85
CA TRP A 71 -43.19 -3.21 -14.07
C TRP A 71 -41.98 -3.71 -13.27
N ALA A 72 -40.81 -3.64 -13.90
CA ALA A 72 -39.53 -3.86 -13.29
C ALA A 72 -38.66 -2.62 -13.48
N ALA A 73 -38.09 -2.11 -12.39
CA ALA A 73 -37.15 -1.00 -12.43
C ALA A 73 -35.85 -1.42 -13.14
N GLY A 74 -35.24 -0.48 -13.87
CA GLY A 74 -33.87 -0.63 -14.33
C GLY A 74 -32.88 -0.39 -13.21
N SER A 75 -31.60 -0.66 -13.45
CA SER A 75 -30.54 -0.19 -12.56
C SER A 75 -29.30 0.18 -13.36
N TYR A 76 -28.49 1.06 -12.76
CA TYR A 76 -27.21 1.45 -13.32
C TYR A 76 -26.23 1.80 -12.20
N TYR A 77 -24.96 1.66 -12.52
CA TYR A 77 -23.84 2.13 -11.72
C TYR A 77 -22.85 2.79 -12.67
N ARG A 78 -22.33 3.96 -12.30
CA ARG A 78 -21.27 4.64 -13.03
C ARG A 78 -20.03 4.69 -12.16
N GLN A 79 -18.95 4.11 -12.65
CA GLN A 79 -17.67 4.19 -11.98
C GLN A 79 -17.19 5.67 -11.99
N PRO A 80 -16.68 6.19 -10.86
CA PRO A 80 -16.01 7.49 -10.84
C PRO A 80 -14.76 7.48 -11.73
N ASP A 81 -14.26 8.68 -12.05
CA ASP A 81 -13.08 8.82 -12.89
C ASP A 81 -11.89 8.00 -12.35
N VAL A 82 -11.09 7.45 -13.26
CA VAL A 82 -9.97 6.57 -12.91
C VAL A 82 -8.97 7.30 -12.02
N GLN A 83 -8.65 8.56 -12.31
CA GLN A 83 -7.70 9.33 -11.51
C GLN A 83 -8.23 9.59 -10.09
N GLN A 84 -9.53 9.88 -9.93
CA GLN A 84 -10.13 10.03 -8.60
C GLN A 84 -10.10 8.72 -7.82
N SER A 85 -10.49 7.61 -8.48
CA SER A 85 -10.50 6.27 -7.89
C SER A 85 -9.12 5.80 -7.43
N LEU A 86 -8.07 6.12 -8.20
CA LEU A 86 -6.69 5.79 -7.86
C LEU A 86 -6.16 6.66 -6.72
N GLN A 87 -6.52 7.95 -6.69
CA GLN A 87 -6.12 8.87 -5.62
C GLN A 87 -6.72 8.46 -4.27
N GLU A 88 -7.95 7.97 -4.22
CA GLU A 88 -8.55 7.42 -3.00
C GLU A 88 -7.75 6.22 -2.46
N LEU A 89 -7.33 5.30 -3.34
CA LEU A 89 -6.47 4.16 -2.98
C LEU A 89 -5.09 4.60 -2.48
N CYS A 90 -4.48 5.60 -3.13
CA CYS A 90 -3.19 6.16 -2.72
C CYS A 90 -3.27 6.93 -1.40
N GLY A 91 -4.39 7.60 -1.12
CA GLY A 91 -4.63 8.37 0.10
C GLY A 91 -4.93 7.49 1.33
N GLN A 92 -5.34 6.24 1.14
CA GLN A 92 -5.55 5.25 2.20
C GLN A 92 -4.30 4.40 2.51
N GLY A 93 -3.24 4.53 1.72
CA GLY A 93 -2.01 3.73 1.86
C GLY A 93 -1.15 4.19 3.02
N THR A 94 -1.24 3.48 4.15
CA THR A 94 -0.53 3.68 5.44
C THR A 94 -0.52 5.13 5.90
N PRO A 95 -1.21 5.47 7.01
CA PRO A 95 -0.99 6.77 7.58
C PRO A 95 0.51 6.92 7.87
N ASP A 96 1.14 7.85 7.16
CA ASP A 96 2.47 8.32 7.50
C ASP A 96 2.44 8.65 9.00
N PHE A 97 3.51 8.30 9.73
CA PHE A 97 3.58 8.58 11.16
C PHE A 97 3.37 10.07 11.43
N VAL A 98 3.76 10.92 10.47
CA VAL A 98 3.50 12.36 10.47
C VAL A 98 2.01 12.71 10.37
N MET A 99 1.23 11.97 9.58
CA MET A 99 -0.22 12.15 9.42
C MET A 99 -1.00 11.66 10.63
N ILE A 100 -0.65 10.49 11.21
CA ILE A 100 -1.20 10.07 12.50
C ILE A 100 -0.88 11.10 13.58
N GLN A 101 0.37 11.56 13.65
CA GLN A 101 0.79 12.49 14.69
C GLN A 101 0.05 13.83 14.55
N ARG A 102 -0.12 14.33 13.33
CA ARG A 102 -0.91 15.54 13.05
C ARG A 102 -2.38 15.35 13.43
N GLU A 103 -2.98 14.20 13.13
CA GLU A 103 -4.36 13.90 13.50
C GLU A 103 -4.53 13.81 15.02
N VAL A 104 -3.61 13.13 15.71
CA VAL A 104 -3.59 13.03 17.18
C VAL A 104 -3.43 14.41 17.82
N ASP A 105 -2.57 15.27 17.27
CA ASP A 105 -2.34 16.61 17.79
C ASP A 105 -3.53 17.56 17.49
N ALA A 106 -4.19 17.40 16.34
CA ALA A 106 -5.43 18.11 16.01
C ALA A 106 -6.60 17.68 16.93
N GLN A 107 -6.74 16.38 17.21
CA GLN A 107 -7.73 15.86 18.14
C GLN A 107 -7.46 16.32 19.58
N ARG A 108 -6.19 16.38 20.00
CA ARG A 108 -5.80 16.96 21.30
C ARG A 108 -6.10 18.45 21.40
N ALA A 109 -5.90 19.21 20.32
CA ALA A 109 -6.26 20.63 20.26
C ALA A 109 -7.79 20.83 20.31
N ALA A 110 -8.57 20.01 19.59
CA ALA A 110 -10.03 20.02 19.66
C ALA A 110 -10.54 19.68 21.08
N LEU A 111 -9.93 18.69 21.75
CA LEU A 111 -10.26 18.34 23.13
C LEU A 111 -9.97 19.46 24.13
N SER A 112 -8.98 20.32 23.85
CA SER A 112 -8.65 21.49 24.67
C SER A 112 -9.65 22.64 24.53
N THR A 113 -10.45 22.66 23.46
CA THR A 113 -11.34 23.80 23.14
C THR A 113 -12.80 23.52 23.50
N GLY A 114 -13.15 22.26 23.81
CA GLY A 114 -14.49 21.90 24.29
C GLY A 114 -15.61 21.93 23.24
N ASP A 115 -15.31 22.25 21.99
CA ASP A 115 -16.28 22.22 20.89
C ASP A 115 -16.23 20.86 20.18
N VAL A 116 -17.26 20.05 20.40
CA VAL A 116 -17.52 18.82 19.64
C VAL A 116 -18.01 19.24 18.25
N PRO A 117 -17.30 18.92 17.16
CA PRO A 117 -17.84 19.14 15.83
C PRO A 117 -19.01 18.18 15.62
N ASP A 118 -20.20 18.76 15.43
CA ASP A 118 -21.41 18.04 15.06
C ASP A 118 -21.22 17.44 13.66
N THR A 119 -21.06 16.13 13.58
CA THR A 119 -20.96 15.38 12.32
C THR A 119 -22.32 14.88 11.82
N THR A 120 -23.45 15.43 12.29
CA THR A 120 -24.77 15.09 11.77
C THR A 120 -25.20 15.94 10.57
N GLU A 121 -24.44 15.93 9.48
CA GLU A 121 -25.05 16.09 8.16
C GLU A 121 -25.07 14.74 7.45
N THR A 122 -26.14 13.99 7.74
CA THR A 122 -26.59 12.93 6.82
C THR A 122 -27.32 13.63 5.69
N PRO A 123 -26.90 13.47 4.42
CA PRO A 123 -27.66 14.03 3.31
C PRO A 123 -29.05 13.38 3.27
N PRO A 124 -30.11 14.15 2.97
CA PRO A 124 -31.47 13.64 2.95
C PRO A 124 -31.62 12.49 1.94
N PRO A 125 -32.51 11.50 2.18
CA PRO A 125 -32.42 10.18 1.55
C PRO A 125 -32.66 10.09 0.03
N ASN A 126 -32.89 11.20 -0.69
CA ASN A 126 -33.49 11.16 -2.02
C ASN A 126 -32.91 12.15 -3.06
N GLU A 127 -31.71 12.70 -2.88
CA GLU A 127 -31.09 13.51 -3.94
C GLU A 127 -30.05 12.71 -4.71
N LEU A 128 -30.25 12.60 -6.04
CA LEU A 128 -29.20 12.18 -6.96
C LEU A 128 -28.01 13.16 -6.80
N PRO A 129 -26.76 12.68 -6.63
CA PRO A 129 -25.61 13.57 -6.63
C PRO A 129 -25.56 14.33 -7.96
N THR A 130 -25.68 15.65 -7.86
CA THR A 130 -25.54 16.56 -9.00
C THR A 130 -24.05 16.56 -9.39
N PRO A 131 -23.72 16.49 -10.69
CA PRO A 131 -22.32 16.42 -11.12
C PRO A 131 -21.54 17.64 -10.62
N ALA A 132 -20.42 17.40 -9.94
CA ALA A 132 -19.40 18.42 -9.74
C ALA A 132 -18.83 18.76 -11.13
N GLN A 133 -18.90 20.05 -11.50
CA GLN A 133 -18.19 20.58 -12.67
C GLN A 133 -16.69 20.69 -12.39
#